data_AF-A0A1M6PWK6-F1
#
_entry.id   AF-A0A1M6PWK6-F1
#
_cell.length_a   1.000
_cell.length_b   1.000
_cell.length_c   1.000
_cell.angle_alpha   90.00
_cell.angle_beta   90.00
_cell.angle_gamma   90.00
#
_symmetry.space_group_name_H-M   'P 1'
#
loop_
_entity.id
_entity.type
_entity.pdbx_description
1 polymer ?
#
loop_
_entity_poly.entity_id
_entity_poly.type
_entity_poly.pdbx_seq_one_letter_code
_entity_poly.pdbx_strand_id
1 'polypeptide(L)'
;MKEIWNWIQVVITAIGGFFGWFLGGADGFLYALLVFVVIDYLTGVLCAIADKTLSSEVGFIGISRKVLIFVLVGVANILDVYVIGDGSVLRTAIVFFYLSNEGISLLENSAHLGLPIPEKLKDVLEQLHNKSDEEE
;
A
#
# COMPACT_ATOMS: atom_id res chain seq x y z
N MET A 1 -18.49 -32.47 -4.44
CA MET A 1 -17.37 -31.88 -3.67
C MET A 1 -16.14 -31.60 -4.54
N LYS A 2 -15.60 -32.58 -5.28
CA LYS A 2 -14.45 -32.35 -6.17
C LYS A 2 -14.69 -31.30 -7.27
N GLU A 3 -15.89 -31.26 -7.86
CA GLU A 3 -16.20 -30.22 -8.86
C GLU A 3 -16.26 -28.81 -8.27
N ILE A 4 -16.87 -28.64 -7.09
CA ILE A 4 -16.92 -27.35 -6.39
C ILE A 4 -15.50 -26.86 -6.09
N TRP A 5 -14.63 -27.76 -5.63
CA TRP A 5 -13.24 -27.46 -5.36
C TRP A 5 -12.48 -27.02 -6.62
N ASN A 6 -12.67 -27.73 -7.75
CA ASN A 6 -12.05 -27.36 -9.02
C ASN A 6 -12.49 -25.98 -9.49
N TRP A 7 -13.78 -25.64 -9.37
CA TRP A 7 -14.27 -24.31 -9.72
C TRP A 7 -13.66 -23.20 -8.86
N ILE A 8 -13.50 -23.43 -7.56
CA ILE A 8 -12.80 -22.50 -6.67
C ILE A 8 -11.35 -22.29 -7.13
N GLN A 9 -10.63 -23.37 -7.44
CA GLN A 9 -9.25 -23.28 -7.92
C GLN A 9 -9.15 -22.50 -9.24
N VAL A 10 -10.08 -22.73 -10.17
CA VAL A 10 -10.12 -22.01 -11.45
C VAL A 10 -10.32 -20.52 -11.22
N VAL A 11 -11.25 -20.14 -10.34
CA VAL A 11 -11.51 -18.73 -10.02
C VAL A 11 -10.28 -18.08 -9.37
N ILE A 12 -9.67 -18.73 -8.37
CA ILE A 12 -8.46 -18.22 -7.72
C ILE A 12 -7.31 -18.06 -8.72
N THR A 13 -7.13 -19.05 -9.60
CA THR A 13 -6.07 -19.02 -10.63
C THR A 13 -6.32 -17.92 -11.65
N ALA A 14 -7.57 -17.73 -12.09
CA ALA A 14 -7.93 -16.67 -13.03
C ALA A 14 -7.71 -15.28 -12.42
N ILE A 15 -8.12 -15.09 -11.16
CA ILE A 15 -7.91 -13.84 -10.42
C ILE A 15 -6.41 -13.60 -10.22
N GLY A 16 -5.66 -14.59 -9.75
CA GLY A 16 -4.22 -14.49 -9.55
C GLY A 16 -3.47 -14.22 -10.85
N GLY A 17 -3.87 -14.87 -11.95
CA GLY A 17 -3.32 -14.62 -13.28
C GLY A 17 -3.60 -13.20 -13.76
N PHE A 18 -4.83 -12.70 -13.57
CA PHE A 18 -5.20 -11.32 -13.88
C PHE A 18 -4.35 -10.31 -13.09
N PHE A 19 -4.26 -10.47 -11.77
CA PHE A 19 -3.46 -9.57 -10.93
C PHE A 19 -1.97 -9.66 -11.26
N GLY A 20 -1.45 -10.86 -11.53
CA GLY A 20 -0.07 -11.05 -11.96
C GLY A 20 0.23 -10.32 -13.27
N TRP A 21 -0.66 -10.40 -14.25
CA TRP A 21 -0.53 -9.65 -15.50
C TRP A 21 -0.67 -8.13 -15.28
N PHE A 22 -1.72 -7.71 -14.55
CA PHE A 22 -2.05 -6.31 -14.33
C PHE A 22 -0.95 -5.56 -13.57
N LEU A 23 -0.44 -6.16 -12.49
CA LEU A 23 0.62 -5.57 -11.66
C LEU A 23 2.03 -5.77 -12.25
N GLY A 24 2.17 -6.49 -13.35
CA GLY A 24 3.46 -6.67 -14.03
C GLY A 24 4.36 -7.74 -13.42
N GLY A 25 3.78 -8.69 -12.70
CA GLY A 25 4.48 -9.80 -12.04
C GLY A 25 4.71 -9.59 -10.55
N ALA A 26 5.03 -10.68 -9.85
CA ALA A 26 5.31 -10.67 -8.42
C ALA A 26 6.82 -10.60 -8.17
N ASP A 27 7.41 -9.42 -8.38
CA ASP A 27 8.83 -9.17 -8.10
C ASP A 27 9.07 -8.69 -6.66
N GLY A 28 10.34 -8.49 -6.32
CA GLY A 28 10.74 -8.03 -4.98
C GLY A 28 10.20 -6.64 -4.63
N PHE A 29 9.99 -5.75 -5.61
CA PHE A 29 9.46 -4.41 -5.37
C PHE A 29 7.98 -4.46 -5.01
N LEU A 30 7.18 -5.22 -5.77
CA LEU A 30 5.76 -5.40 -5.47
C LEU A 30 5.57 -6.14 -4.13
N TYR A 31 6.43 -7.12 -3.84
CA TYR A 31 6.42 -7.81 -2.53
C TYR A 31 6.74 -6.85 -1.37
N ALA A 32 7.77 -6.01 -1.52
CA ALA A 32 8.12 -5.01 -0.51
C ALA A 32 6.96 -4.04 -0.26
N LEU A 33 6.33 -3.52 -1.33
CA LEU A 33 5.18 -2.63 -1.22
C LEU A 33 4.00 -3.31 -0.49
N LEU A 34 3.71 -4.56 -0.83
CA LEU A 34 2.66 -5.33 -0.16
C LEU A 34 2.92 -5.48 1.34
N VAL A 35 4.16 -5.81 1.73
CA VAL A 35 4.53 -5.94 3.14
C VAL A 35 4.39 -4.61 3.86
N PHE A 36 4.86 -3.51 3.26
CA PHE A 36 4.75 -2.17 3.85
C PHE A 36 3.29 -1.77 4.06
N VAL A 37 2.44 -1.92 3.04
CA VAL A 37 1.00 -1.62 3.12
C VAL A 37 0.31 -2.42 4.23
N VAL A 38 0.62 -3.72 4.33
CA VAL A 38 0.02 -4.59 5.35
C VAL A 38 0.48 -4.18 6.75
N ILE A 39 1.77 -3.97 6.95
CA ILE A 39 2.31 -3.58 8.26
C ILE A 39 1.77 -2.21 8.65
N ASP A 40 1.78 -1.24 7.73
CA ASP A 40 1.27 0.10 7.99
C ASP A 40 -0.19 0.06 8.44
N TYR A 41 -1.05 -0.66 7.71
CA TYR A 41 -2.46 -0.81 8.09
C TYR A 41 -2.60 -1.44 9.48
N LEU A 42 -1.85 -2.50 9.78
CA LEU A 42 -1.88 -3.13 11.11
C LEU A 42 -1.44 -2.13 12.20
N THR A 43 -0.38 -1.36 11.97
CA THR A 43 0.08 -0.34 12.92
C THR A 43 -0.92 0.80 13.09
N GLY A 44 -1.56 1.27 12.02
CA GLY A 44 -2.62 2.28 12.10
C GLY A 44 -3.85 1.79 12.86
N VAL A 45 -4.23 0.52 12.70
CA VAL A 45 -5.29 -0.10 13.52
C VAL A 45 -4.88 -0.16 14.99
N LEU A 46 -3.62 -0.51 15.30
CA LEU A 46 -3.12 -0.50 16.67
C LEU A 46 -3.15 0.91 17.29
N CYS A 47 -2.78 1.96 16.54
CA CYS A 47 -2.90 3.35 16.97
C CYS A 47 -4.36 3.70 17.31
N ALA A 48 -5.30 3.40 16.41
CA ALA A 48 -6.73 3.68 16.64
C ALA A 48 -7.31 2.91 17.84
N ILE A 49 -6.80 1.71 18.13
CA ILE A 49 -7.16 0.96 19.34
C ILE A 49 -6.59 1.63 20.59
N ALA A 50 -5.32 2.05 20.55
CA ALA A 50 -4.68 2.74 21.67
C ALA A 50 -5.41 4.05 22.03
N ASP A 51 -5.85 4.79 21.02
CA ASP A 51 -6.60 6.05 21.16
C ASP A 51 -8.09 5.84 21.46
N LYS A 52 -8.58 4.59 21.41
CA LYS A 52 -10.01 4.24 21.53
C LYS A 52 -10.90 4.93 20.49
N THR A 53 -10.36 5.27 19.34
CA THR A 53 -11.03 5.95 18.21
C THR A 53 -11.36 5.00 17.07
N LEU A 54 -11.33 3.68 17.32
CA LEU A 54 -11.59 2.66 16.31
C LEU A 54 -12.97 2.84 15.67
N SER A 55 -12.98 3.27 14.40
CA SER A 55 -14.17 3.38 13.57
C SER A 55 -13.99 2.54 12.30
N SER A 56 -14.99 1.71 12.00
CA SER A 56 -15.00 0.88 10.79
C SER A 56 -15.08 1.73 9.51
N GLU A 57 -15.69 2.90 9.58
CA GLU A 57 -15.76 3.85 8.45
C GLU A 57 -14.37 4.39 8.10
N VAL A 58 -13.60 4.80 9.13
CA VAL A 58 -12.21 5.26 8.97
C VAL A 58 -11.32 4.12 8.45
N GLY A 59 -11.49 2.91 9.00
CA GLY A 59 -10.76 1.73 8.54
C GLY A 59 -11.06 1.35 7.09
N PHE A 60 -12.31 1.48 6.65
CA PHE A 60 -12.71 1.22 5.26
C PHE A 60 -12.10 2.23 4.28
N ILE A 61 -12.09 3.51 4.65
CA ILE A 61 -11.42 4.56 3.87
C ILE A 61 -9.92 4.26 3.78
N GLY A 62 -9.30 3.85 4.89
CA GLY A 62 -7.89 3.44 4.93
C GLY A 62 -7.59 2.31 3.94
N ILE A 63 -8.35 1.21 3.99
CA ILE A 63 -8.17 0.08 3.06
C ILE A 63 -8.40 0.51 1.61
N SER A 64 -9.43 1.33 1.35
CA SER A 64 -9.73 1.82 0.00
C SER A 64 -8.56 2.60 -0.59
N ARG A 65 -7.90 3.45 0.20
CA ARG A 65 -6.68 4.16 -0.20
C ARG A 65 -5.55 3.18 -0.54
N LYS A 66 -5.34 2.14 0.27
CA LYS A 66 -4.32 1.10 0.00
C LYS A 66 -4.62 0.29 -1.27
N VAL A 67 -5.88 0.00 -1.56
CA VAL A 67 -6.28 -0.67 -2.82
C VAL A 67 -5.97 0.21 -4.04
N LEU A 68 -6.20 1.52 -3.94
CA LEU A 68 -5.89 2.46 -5.03
C LEU A 68 -4.39 2.50 -5.36
N ILE A 69 -3.50 2.27 -4.39
CA ILE A 69 -2.05 2.14 -4.63
C ILE A 69 -1.78 1.03 -5.66
N PHE A 70 -2.34 -0.16 -5.46
CA PHE A 70 -2.13 -1.28 -6.39
C PHE A 70 -2.81 -1.05 -7.74
N VAL A 71 -3.93 -0.33 -7.77
CA VAL A 71 -4.56 0.09 -9.04
C VAL A 71 -3.61 0.99 -9.81
N LEU A 72 -2.99 1.98 -9.17
CA LEU A 72 -2.04 2.89 -9.81
C LEU A 72 -0.77 2.18 -10.28
N VAL A 73 -0.25 1.22 -9.50
CA VAL A 73 0.86 0.36 -9.92
C VAL A 73 0.50 -0.42 -11.19
N GLY A 74 -0.70 -1.00 -11.25
CA GLY A 74 -1.14 -1.75 -12.43
C GLY A 74 -1.38 -0.86 -13.66
N VAL A 75 -1.92 0.34 -13.47
CA VAL A 75 -2.03 1.35 -14.54
C VAL A 75 -0.64 1.72 -15.06
N ALA A 76 0.31 1.99 -14.16
CA ALA A 76 1.69 2.29 -14.54
C ALA A 76 2.35 1.14 -15.33
N ASN A 77 2.10 -0.11 -14.92
CA ASN A 77 2.56 -1.29 -15.66
C ASN A 77 1.94 -1.38 -17.06
N ILE A 78 0.63 -1.12 -17.21
CA ILE A 78 -0.01 -1.08 -18.53
C ILE A 78 0.62 0.00 -19.40
N LEU A 79 0.92 1.18 -18.85
CA LEU A 79 1.58 2.26 -19.59
C LEU A 79 2.99 1.87 -20.02
N ASP A 80 3.79 1.28 -19.13
CA ASP A 80 5.12 0.78 -19.45
C ASP A 80 5.08 -0.21 -20.62
N VAL A 81 4.19 -1.21 -20.53
CA VAL A 81 4.11 -2.30 -21.52
C VAL A 81 3.52 -1.86 -22.85
N TYR A 82 2.44 -1.08 -22.84
CA TYR A 82 1.65 -0.79 -24.05
C TYR A 82 1.87 0.59 -24.66
N VAL A 83 2.40 1.55 -23.90
CA VAL A 83 2.58 2.94 -24.36
C VAL A 83 4.06 3.28 -24.51
N ILE A 84 4.87 3.00 -23.50
CA ILE A 84 6.31 3.29 -23.51
C ILE A 84 7.05 2.23 -24.32
N GLY A 85 6.69 0.96 -24.15
CA GLY A 85 7.29 -0.15 -24.86
C GLY A 85 8.71 -0.50 -24.41
N ASP A 86 9.16 0.04 -23.27
CA ASP A 86 10.47 -0.27 -22.70
C ASP A 86 10.44 -0.36 -21.16
N GLY A 87 10.80 -1.53 -20.66
CA GLY A 87 11.05 -1.78 -19.24
C GLY A 87 9.82 -1.69 -18.33
N SER A 88 10.11 -1.38 -17.06
CA SER A 88 9.12 -1.24 -15.97
C SER A 88 9.33 0.08 -15.21
N VAL A 89 9.76 1.13 -15.93
CA VAL A 89 10.27 2.35 -15.30
C VAL A 89 9.18 3.09 -14.53
N LEU A 90 8.00 3.32 -15.14
CA LEU A 90 6.89 3.97 -14.43
C LEU A 90 6.40 3.10 -13.28
N ARG A 91 6.22 1.80 -13.51
CA ARG A 91 5.79 0.87 -12.47
C ARG A 91 6.72 0.94 -11.27
N THR A 92 8.02 0.81 -11.50
CA THR A 92 9.03 0.87 -10.46
C THR A 92 9.00 2.22 -9.75
N ALA A 93 8.91 3.33 -10.48
CA ALA A 93 8.82 4.67 -9.89
C ALA A 93 7.59 4.83 -8.98
N ILE A 94 6.41 4.38 -9.42
CA ILE A 94 5.17 4.42 -8.62
C ILE A 94 5.28 3.51 -7.39
N VAL A 95 5.87 2.31 -7.54
CA VAL A 95 6.11 1.43 -6.39
C VAL A 95 7.02 2.10 -5.37
N PHE A 96 8.14 2.71 -5.78
CA PHE A 96 9.03 3.41 -4.85
C PHE A 96 8.38 4.64 -4.20
N PHE A 97 7.56 5.37 -4.95
CA PHE A 97 6.80 6.49 -4.41
C PHE A 97 5.87 6.04 -3.28
N TYR A 98 5.05 5.02 -3.53
CA TYR A 98 4.14 4.52 -2.50
C TYR A 98 4.85 3.76 -1.38
N LEU A 99 5.96 3.06 -1.66
CA LEU A 99 6.78 2.45 -0.62
C LEU A 99 7.30 3.52 0.35
N SER A 100 7.67 4.70 -0.16
CA SER A 100 8.08 5.84 0.65
C SER A 100 6.91 6.41 1.46
N ASN A 101 5.73 6.56 0.86
CA ASN A 101 4.53 7.04 1.57
C ASN A 101 4.11 6.10 2.71
N GLU A 102 4.09 4.79 2.44
CA GLU A 102 3.78 3.76 3.44
C GLU A 102 4.87 3.70 4.52
N GLY A 103 6.14 3.90 4.15
CA GLY A 103 7.24 3.97 5.10
C GLY A 103 7.13 5.17 6.04
N ILE A 104 6.73 6.33 5.52
CA ILE A 104 6.47 7.55 6.32
C ILE A 104 5.31 7.29 7.30
N SER A 105 4.18 6.78 6.80
CA SER A 105 3.02 6.48 7.65
C SER A 105 3.34 5.45 8.73
N LEU A 106 4.14 4.43 8.41
CA LEU A 106 4.58 3.43 9.37
C LEU A 106 5.46 4.05 10.47
N LEU A 107 6.34 4.98 10.12
CA LEU A 107 7.16 5.70 11.09
C LEU A 107 6.33 6.58 12.01
N GLU A 108 5.32 7.28 11.47
CA GLU A 108 4.37 8.08 12.25
C GLU A 108 3.59 7.21 13.23
N ASN A 109 3.00 6.12 12.76
CA ASN A 109 2.27 5.16 13.59
C ASN A 109 3.18 4.57 14.69
N SER A 110 4.43 4.25 14.35
CA SER A 110 5.42 3.75 15.29
C SER A 110 5.76 4.79 16.37
N ALA A 111 5.95 6.06 15.98
CA ALA A 111 6.19 7.17 16.90
C ALA A 111 5.02 7.35 17.86
N HIS A 112 3.80 7.28 17.35
CA HIS A 112 2.56 7.42 18.11
C HIS A 112 2.37 6.31 19.14
N LEU A 113 2.75 5.08 18.78
CA LEU A 113 2.76 3.92 19.68
C LEU A 113 3.91 3.94 20.72
N GLY A 114 4.76 4.96 20.71
CA GLY A 114 5.80 5.17 21.71
C GLY A 114 7.15 4.52 21.40
N LEU A 115 7.41 4.13 20.15
CA LEU A 115 8.76 3.73 19.75
C LEU A 115 9.70 4.96 19.77
N PRO A 116 10.91 4.84 20.31
CA PRO A 116 11.84 5.95 20.39
C PRO A 116 12.36 6.31 18.99
N ILE A 117 11.89 7.42 18.45
CA ILE A 117 12.34 8.00 17.18
C ILE A 117 13.11 9.31 17.47
N PRO A 118 14.24 9.57 16.79
CA PRO A 118 14.97 10.82 16.97
C PRO A 118 14.08 12.05 16.75
N GLU A 119 14.18 13.06 17.63
CA GLU A 119 13.33 14.26 17.57
C GLU A 119 13.37 14.95 16.21
N LYS A 120 14.55 15.05 15.58
CA LYS A 120 14.70 15.62 14.24
C LYS A 120 13.87 14.91 13.17
N LEU A 121 13.68 13.60 13.29
CA LEU A 121 12.85 12.85 12.35
C LEU A 121 11.36 13.09 12.63
N LYS A 122 10.99 13.15 13.90
CA LYS A 122 9.63 13.49 14.34
C LYS A 122 9.21 14.88 13.84
N ASP A 123 10.08 15.88 14.00
CA ASP A 123 9.82 17.25 13.53
C ASP A 123 9.60 17.32 12.01
N VAL A 124 10.34 16.52 11.25
CA VAL A 124 10.19 16.46 9.78
C VAL A 124 8.87 15.78 9.40
N LEU A 125 8.51 14.70 10.07
CA LEU A 125 7.23 14.00 9.84
C LEU A 125 6.04 14.92 10.17
N GLU A 126 6.09 15.63 11.30
CA GLU A 126 5.03 16.56 11.71
C GLU A 126 4.88 17.75 10.74
N GLN A 127 5.99 18.25 10.18
CA GLN A 127 5.95 19.27 9.12
C GLN A 127 5.33 18.77 7.81
N LEU A 128 5.52 17.48 7.48
CA LEU A 128 4.88 16.89 6.30
C LEU A 128 3.37 16.75 6.51
N HIS A 129 2.95 16.35 7.72
CA HIS A 129 1.54 16.24 8.10
C HIS A 129 0.81 17.59 8.08
N ASN A 130 1.40 18.63 8.68
CA ASN A 130 0.78 19.96 8.70
C ASN A 130 0.62 20.56 7.30
N LYS A 131 1.50 20.21 6.34
CA LYS A 131 1.35 20.64 4.95
C LYS A 131 0.25 19.90 4.20
N SER A 132 0.01 18.62 4.50
CA SER A 132 -1.09 17.89 3.86
C SER A 132 -2.46 18.41 4.29
N ASP A 133 -2.60 18.89 5.54
CA ASP A 133 -3.86 19.43 6.06
C ASP A 133 -4.16 20.85 5.55
N GLU A 134 -3.15 21.61 5.08
CA GLU A 134 -3.33 22.95 4.49
C GLU A 134 -3.68 22.91 2.99
N GLU A 135 -3.47 21.78 2.31
CA GLU A 135 -3.73 21.60 0.88
C GLU A 135 -5.09 20.90 0.57
N GLU A 136 -5.83 20.45 1.59
CA GLU A 136 -7.24 20.00 1.50
C GLU A 136 -8.25 21.12 1.82
#